data_AF-J9SK97-F1
#
_entry.id   AF-J9SK97-F1
#
_cell.length_a   1.000
_cell.length_b   1.000
_cell.length_c   1.000
_cell.angle_alpha   90.00
_cell.angle_beta   90.00
_cell.angle_gamma   90.00
#
_symmetry.space_group_name_H-M   'P 1'
#
loop_
_entity.id
_entity.type
_entity.pdbx_description
1 polymer ?
#
loop_
_entity_poly.entity_id
_entity_poly.type
_entity_poly.pdbx_seq_one_letter_code
_entity_poly.pdbx_strand_id
1 'polypeptide(L)'
;MVCVAPLILLPPLPCRKGAQRKTNPPYGLQASGPDDFCRCDPGGPLASAKRWPVQTQTSTHNGKGSPMTVSYSTKETAAIMRKTLRASWPGVKFSVRQGRGTGSAWIGVSWTDGPRESEVKAVVDGFRSASFNGMTDSYDTLPDRLVAISTDQLPEMVRYGCDGVNVERHYSPAAVQTVTRELLADNDHLAELLAAVDVTTLDYNRLHSGQFCLLALPEDRGLTHRGEHISTYRINDAGTAIAAALRLTDLTTHTTA
;
A
#
# COMPACT_ATOMS: atom_id res chain seq x y z
N MET A 1 -38.66 -5.31 49.75
CA MET A 1 -38.07 -6.67 49.76
C MET A 1 -36.90 -6.65 48.82
N VAL A 2 -35.69 -6.56 49.37
CA VAL A 2 -34.42 -6.47 48.63
C VAL A 2 -33.70 -7.80 48.82
N CYS A 3 -33.53 -8.56 47.74
CA CYS A 3 -32.73 -9.79 47.73
C CYS A 3 -31.26 -9.43 47.53
N VAL A 4 -30.44 -9.65 48.56
CA VAL A 4 -28.98 -9.54 48.53
C VAL A 4 -28.41 -10.94 48.35
N ALA A 5 -27.62 -11.17 47.30
CA ALA A 5 -26.89 -12.41 47.04
C ALA A 5 -25.49 -12.37 47.71
N PRO A 6 -24.94 -13.51 48.18
CA PRO A 6 -23.68 -13.52 48.92
C PRO A 6 -22.45 -13.67 48.01
N LEU A 7 -21.41 -12.95 48.42
CA LEU A 7 -20.05 -12.91 47.89
C LEU A 7 -19.29 -14.20 48.24
N ILE A 8 -18.78 -14.95 47.25
CA ILE A 8 -17.92 -16.13 47.49
C ILE A 8 -16.45 -15.72 47.36
N LEU A 9 -15.71 -15.90 48.45
CA LEU A 9 -14.27 -15.69 48.61
C LEU A 9 -13.48 -16.85 47.99
N LEU A 10 -12.50 -16.57 47.13
CA LEU A 10 -11.49 -17.53 46.67
C LEU A 10 -10.16 -17.32 47.43
N PRO A 11 -9.43 -18.39 47.80
CA PRO A 11 -8.18 -18.30 48.56
C PRO A 11 -6.94 -17.95 47.69
N PRO A 12 -5.86 -17.41 48.29
CA PRO A 12 -4.67 -17.00 47.57
C PRO A 12 -3.75 -18.18 47.22
N LEU A 13 -3.20 -18.19 46.00
CA LEU A 13 -2.17 -19.15 45.58
C LEU A 13 -0.74 -18.57 45.76
N PRO A 14 0.26 -19.44 45.97
CA PRO A 14 1.50 -19.09 46.67
C PRO A 14 2.59 -18.47 45.80
N CYS A 15 3.37 -17.65 46.49
CA CYS A 15 4.61 -17.00 46.06
C CYS A 15 5.70 -18.05 45.74
N ARG A 16 6.26 -18.05 44.52
CA ARG A 16 7.46 -18.84 44.17
C ARG A 16 8.63 -17.90 43.86
N LYS A 17 9.67 -17.99 44.69
CA LYS A 17 10.94 -17.25 44.60
C LYS A 17 11.76 -17.66 43.37
N GLY A 18 12.26 -16.64 42.66
CA GLY A 18 13.65 -16.49 42.21
C GLY A 18 14.20 -17.41 41.12
N ALA A 19 14.55 -16.82 39.98
CA ALA A 19 15.74 -17.19 39.21
C ALA A 19 16.23 -15.97 38.41
N GLN A 20 17.54 -15.76 38.42
CA GLN A 20 18.21 -14.54 38.02
C GLN A 20 18.20 -14.28 36.51
N ARG A 21 18.21 -12.98 36.16
CA ARG A 21 18.58 -12.44 34.85
C ARG A 21 19.91 -13.03 34.37
N LYS A 22 19.90 -13.75 33.25
CA LYS A 22 21.09 -13.91 32.40
C LYS A 22 21.03 -12.87 31.28
N THR A 23 21.97 -11.94 31.35
CA THR A 23 22.36 -11.03 30.27
C THR A 23 23.06 -11.83 29.17
N ASN A 24 22.74 -11.57 27.90
CA ASN A 24 23.64 -11.84 26.77
C ASN A 24 23.54 -10.67 25.77
N PRO A 25 24.65 -10.02 25.41
CA PRO A 25 24.78 -9.24 24.18
C PRO A 25 25.60 -10.09 23.15
N PRO A 26 26.02 -9.58 21.98
CA PRO A 26 25.48 -10.04 20.69
C PRO A 26 26.54 -10.66 19.77
N TYR A 27 26.11 -11.13 18.60
CA TYR A 27 26.92 -11.50 17.43
C TYR A 27 27.94 -12.66 17.57
N GLY A 28 27.64 -13.76 16.89
CA GLY A 28 28.61 -14.80 16.55
C GLY A 28 28.20 -15.46 15.23
N LEU A 29 28.95 -15.19 14.16
CA LEU A 29 28.96 -16.00 12.94
C LEU A 29 29.25 -17.45 13.30
N GLN A 30 28.50 -18.39 12.71
CA GLN A 30 29.05 -19.69 12.33
C GLN A 30 28.22 -20.30 11.19
N ALA A 31 28.88 -20.43 10.05
CA ALA A 31 28.42 -21.21 8.91
C ALA A 31 28.53 -22.70 9.22
N SER A 32 27.54 -23.49 8.82
CA SER A 32 27.73 -24.92 8.54
C SER A 32 26.60 -25.47 7.64
N GLY A 33 27.01 -25.98 6.48
CA GLY A 33 26.57 -27.28 5.96
C GLY A 33 25.27 -27.35 5.13
N PRO A 34 25.30 -27.99 3.95
CA PRO A 34 24.15 -28.15 3.06
C PRO A 34 23.31 -29.37 3.45
N ASP A 35 22.13 -29.49 2.86
CA ASP A 35 21.16 -30.60 2.97
C ASP A 35 20.03 -30.38 3.98
N ASP A 36 19.09 -29.49 3.63
CA ASP A 36 17.67 -29.69 4.01
C ASP A 36 16.76 -29.10 2.92
N PHE A 37 16.54 -29.92 1.90
CA PHE A 37 15.47 -29.76 0.91
C PHE A 37 14.12 -29.92 1.61
N CYS A 38 13.58 -28.85 2.19
CA CYS A 38 12.18 -28.81 2.60
C CYS A 38 11.28 -28.73 1.36
N ARG A 39 10.65 -29.87 1.05
CA ARG A 39 9.47 -29.98 0.18
C ARG A 39 8.38 -29.04 0.68
N CYS A 40 7.97 -28.09 -0.16
CA CYS A 40 6.74 -27.32 0.03
C CYS A 40 5.60 -28.06 -0.69
N ASP A 41 4.61 -28.53 0.06
CA ASP A 41 3.32 -29.00 -0.47
C ASP A 41 2.60 -27.86 -1.23
N PRO A 42 2.12 -28.07 -2.48
CA PRO A 42 1.31 -27.09 -3.18
C PRO A 42 -0.18 -27.42 -2.92
N GLY A 43 -0.75 -26.88 -1.86
CA GLY A 43 -2.10 -27.25 -1.45
C GLY A 43 -2.85 -26.18 -0.66
N GLY A 44 -2.95 -24.96 -1.19
CA GLY A 44 -3.82 -23.91 -0.65
C GLY A 44 -4.27 -22.96 -1.76
N PRO A 45 -5.56 -22.57 -1.82
CA PRO A 45 -6.12 -21.87 -2.97
C PRO A 45 -5.51 -20.48 -3.11
N LEU A 46 -4.81 -20.26 -4.22
CA LEU A 46 -4.39 -18.93 -4.65
C LEU A 46 -5.65 -18.09 -4.88
N ALA A 47 -5.91 -17.16 -3.96
CA ALA A 47 -6.88 -16.10 -4.16
C ALA A 47 -6.62 -15.43 -5.52
N SER A 48 -7.67 -15.28 -6.31
CA SER A 48 -7.65 -14.89 -7.72
C SER A 48 -6.71 -13.72 -8.00
N ALA A 49 -5.50 -14.03 -8.48
CA ALA A 49 -4.61 -13.06 -9.08
C ALA A 49 -5.34 -12.47 -10.29
N LYS A 50 -5.74 -11.19 -10.19
CA LYS A 50 -6.35 -10.46 -11.31
C LYS A 50 -5.39 -10.51 -12.49
N ARG A 51 -5.78 -11.29 -13.49
CA ARG A 51 -5.05 -11.56 -14.73
C ARG A 51 -4.78 -10.24 -15.46
N TRP A 52 -3.53 -10.03 -15.84
CA TRP A 52 -3.14 -8.86 -16.63
C TRP A 52 -3.85 -8.85 -17.99
N PRO A 53 -4.44 -7.73 -18.44
CA PRO A 53 -5.09 -7.66 -19.74
C PRO A 53 -4.06 -7.73 -20.88
N VAL A 54 -4.27 -8.72 -21.74
CA VAL A 54 -3.67 -8.93 -23.07
C VAL A 54 -3.94 -7.71 -23.96
N GLN A 55 -2.91 -7.05 -24.50
CA GLN A 55 -3.04 -5.83 -25.32
C GLN A 55 -2.33 -5.98 -26.67
N THR A 56 -3.06 -6.02 -27.78
CA THR A 56 -2.49 -6.01 -29.14
C THR A 56 -2.07 -4.59 -29.58
N GLN A 57 -0.79 -4.35 -29.86
CA GLN A 57 -0.29 -3.16 -30.58
C GLN A 57 0.87 -3.51 -31.51
N THR A 58 0.89 -2.92 -32.70
CA THR A 58 1.86 -3.17 -33.78
C THR A 58 3.13 -2.34 -33.57
N SER A 59 4.28 -2.99 -33.40
CA SER A 59 5.59 -2.32 -33.26
C SER A 59 6.31 -2.14 -34.60
N THR A 60 6.90 -0.97 -34.84
CA THR A 60 7.81 -0.73 -35.98
C THR A 60 9.19 -1.29 -35.67
N HIS A 61 9.71 -2.16 -36.54
CA HIS A 61 10.91 -2.94 -36.30
C HIS A 61 12.16 -2.22 -36.85
N ASN A 62 13.20 -2.00 -36.04
CA ASN A 62 14.50 -1.50 -36.49
C ASN A 62 15.60 -2.45 -35.99
N GLY A 63 16.25 -3.16 -36.92
CA GLY A 63 17.02 -4.37 -36.63
C GLY A 63 18.40 -4.14 -36.02
N LYS A 64 18.77 -5.03 -35.08
CA LYS A 64 20.05 -5.77 -35.00
C LYS A 64 20.07 -6.72 -33.79
N GLY A 65 19.93 -8.02 -34.05
CA GLY A 65 20.70 -9.12 -33.43
C GLY A 65 20.64 -9.42 -31.92
N SER A 66 19.71 -8.86 -31.15
CA SER A 66 19.40 -9.29 -29.77
C SER A 66 18.02 -9.95 -29.74
N PRO A 67 17.66 -10.79 -28.73
CA PRO A 67 16.27 -11.22 -28.59
C PRO A 67 15.37 -10.00 -28.76
N MET A 68 14.33 -10.14 -29.59
CA MET A 68 13.56 -9.02 -30.14
C MET A 68 12.85 -8.26 -29.02
N THR A 69 13.56 -7.36 -28.33
CA THR A 69 12.99 -6.55 -27.26
C THR A 69 12.18 -5.44 -27.93
N VAL A 70 10.86 -5.48 -27.75
CA VAL A 70 9.98 -4.38 -28.12
C VAL A 70 10.17 -3.27 -27.11
N SER A 71 10.66 -2.12 -27.56
CA SER A 71 10.80 -0.93 -26.72
C SER A 71 9.64 0.03 -26.92
N TYR A 72 9.10 0.54 -25.81
CA TYR A 72 8.06 1.56 -25.80
C TYR A 72 8.65 2.88 -25.32
N SER A 73 8.28 3.98 -25.95
CA SER A 73 8.55 5.32 -25.43
C SER A 73 7.80 5.58 -24.11
N THR A 74 8.19 6.62 -23.36
CA THR A 74 7.45 7.04 -22.14
C THR A 74 5.99 7.35 -22.45
N LYS A 75 5.74 7.96 -23.61
CA LYS A 75 4.39 8.31 -24.08
C LYS A 75 3.53 7.07 -24.35
N GLU A 76 4.09 6.06 -25.02
CA GLU A 76 3.39 4.79 -25.26
C GLU A 76 3.18 4.02 -23.97
N THR A 77 4.20 3.99 -23.11
CA THR A 77 4.13 3.39 -21.77
C THR A 77 2.98 4.01 -20.96
N ALA A 78 2.84 5.34 -20.96
CA ALA A 78 1.73 6.02 -20.31
C ALA A 78 0.36 5.65 -20.89
N ALA A 79 0.27 5.40 -22.21
CA ALA A 79 -0.95 4.95 -22.86
C ALA A 79 -1.33 3.51 -22.47
N ILE A 80 -0.34 2.60 -22.46
CA ILE A 80 -0.51 1.20 -22.03
C ILE A 80 -0.90 1.14 -20.54
N MET A 81 -0.23 1.94 -19.70
CA MET A 81 -0.53 2.05 -18.28
C MET A 81 -1.97 2.52 -18.06
N ARG A 82 -2.42 3.56 -18.77
CA ARG A 82 -3.81 4.05 -18.69
C ARG A 82 -4.83 2.99 -19.08
N LYS A 83 -4.57 2.19 -20.12
CA LYS A 83 -5.44 1.07 -20.52
C LYS A 83 -5.50 -0.01 -19.44
N THR A 84 -4.35 -0.35 -18.87
CA THR A 84 -4.22 -1.36 -17.81
C THR A 84 -4.98 -0.95 -16.56
N LEU A 85 -4.79 0.28 -16.08
CA LEU A 85 -5.50 0.81 -14.89
C LEU A 85 -7.02 0.82 -15.09
N ARG A 86 -7.50 1.21 -16.28
CA ARG A 86 -8.94 1.21 -16.61
C ARG A 86 -9.54 -0.20 -16.65
N ALA A 87 -8.77 -1.18 -17.11
CA ALA A 87 -9.21 -2.59 -17.12
C ALA A 87 -9.25 -3.19 -15.71
N SER A 88 -8.30 -2.84 -14.85
CA SER A 88 -8.23 -3.34 -13.47
C SER A 88 -9.32 -2.75 -12.55
N TRP A 89 -9.68 -1.49 -12.76
CA TRP A 89 -10.69 -0.78 -11.96
C TRP A 89 -11.68 -0.02 -12.87
N PRO A 90 -12.67 -0.71 -13.45
CA PRO A 90 -13.72 -0.07 -14.23
C PRO A 90 -14.56 0.82 -13.30
N GLY A 91 -14.56 2.14 -13.55
CA GLY A 91 -15.29 3.12 -12.74
C GLY A 91 -14.40 4.18 -12.07
N VAL A 92 -13.10 3.90 -11.91
CA VAL A 92 -12.17 4.88 -11.33
C VAL A 92 -11.49 5.71 -12.42
N LYS A 93 -11.53 7.03 -12.27
CA LYS A 93 -10.93 7.98 -13.23
C LYS A 93 -9.46 8.24 -12.89
N PHE A 94 -8.56 7.53 -13.56
CA PHE A 94 -7.12 7.77 -13.47
C PHE A 94 -6.65 8.89 -14.41
N SER A 95 -5.88 9.83 -13.87
CA SER A 95 -5.07 10.80 -14.60
C SER A 95 -3.64 10.27 -14.72
N VAL A 96 -3.20 9.97 -15.95
CA VAL A 96 -1.84 9.49 -16.23
C VAL A 96 -1.15 10.51 -17.13
N ARG A 97 -0.08 11.14 -16.64
CA ARG A 97 0.66 12.21 -17.33
C ARG A 97 2.16 11.94 -17.29
N GLN A 98 2.83 12.04 -18.44
CA GLN A 98 4.28 12.07 -18.48
C GLN A 98 4.81 13.44 -18.05
N GLY A 99 5.98 13.47 -17.44
CA GLY A 99 6.72 14.70 -17.18
C GLY A 99 7.24 15.35 -18.47
N ARG A 100 7.84 16.52 -18.33
CA ARG A 100 8.41 17.31 -19.45
C ARG A 100 9.85 17.69 -19.11
N GLY A 101 10.66 18.00 -20.13
CA GLY A 101 12.06 18.39 -19.94
C GLY A 101 12.87 17.27 -19.28
N THR A 102 13.57 17.61 -18.20
CA THR A 102 14.38 16.67 -17.40
C THR A 102 13.56 15.56 -16.73
N GLY A 103 12.25 15.76 -16.55
CA GLY A 103 11.31 14.76 -16.03
C GLY A 103 10.60 13.94 -17.10
N SER A 104 11.03 13.97 -18.37
CA SER A 104 10.33 13.30 -19.48
C SER A 104 10.33 11.77 -19.42
N ALA A 105 11.21 11.17 -18.62
CA ALA A 105 11.22 9.72 -18.34
C ALA A 105 10.30 9.32 -17.15
N TRP A 106 9.63 10.28 -16.51
CA TRP A 106 8.77 10.04 -15.36
C TRP A 106 7.29 10.12 -15.71
N ILE A 107 6.48 9.31 -15.05
CA ILE A 107 5.01 9.33 -15.19
C ILE A 107 4.37 9.61 -13.82
N GLY A 108 3.48 10.59 -13.79
CA GLY A 108 2.57 10.82 -12.66
C GLY A 108 1.24 10.14 -12.91
N VAL A 109 0.77 9.39 -11.91
CA VAL A 109 -0.55 8.75 -11.87
C VAL A 109 -1.30 9.30 -10.67
N SER A 110 -2.43 9.96 -10.91
CA SER A 110 -3.30 10.43 -9.83
C SER A 110 -4.75 10.04 -10.04
N TRP A 111 -5.47 9.84 -8.93
CA TRP A 111 -6.89 9.51 -8.92
C TRP A 111 -7.54 9.99 -7.61
N THR A 112 -8.86 10.08 -7.62
CA THR A 112 -9.66 10.48 -6.45
C THR A 112 -10.46 9.27 -5.97
N ASP A 113 -10.43 9.03 -4.66
CA ASP A 113 -11.04 7.86 -4.02
C ASP A 113 -10.58 6.54 -4.69
N GLY A 114 -11.35 5.45 -4.70
CA GLY A 114 -10.95 4.24 -5.44
C GLY A 114 -9.93 3.33 -4.72
N PRO A 115 -9.10 2.55 -5.43
CA PRO A 115 -8.28 1.50 -4.84
C PRO A 115 -7.16 2.03 -3.96
N ARG A 116 -6.56 1.13 -3.18
CA ARG A 116 -5.43 1.47 -2.31
C ARG A 116 -4.22 1.87 -3.14
N GLU A 117 -3.43 2.82 -2.63
CA GLU A 117 -2.21 3.27 -3.30
C GLU A 117 -1.23 2.11 -3.52
N SER A 118 -1.11 1.20 -2.56
CA SER A 118 -0.27 0.00 -2.67
C SER A 118 -0.67 -0.93 -3.82
N GLU A 119 -1.97 -1.09 -4.07
CA GLU A 119 -2.49 -1.93 -5.16
C GLU A 119 -2.21 -1.30 -6.52
N VAL A 120 -2.43 0.01 -6.66
CA VAL A 120 -2.09 0.74 -7.89
C VAL A 120 -0.59 0.72 -8.10
N LYS A 121 0.20 0.96 -7.05
CA LYS A 121 1.66 0.91 -7.08
C LYS A 121 2.19 -0.43 -7.57
N ALA A 122 1.64 -1.54 -7.07
CA ALA A 122 2.03 -2.89 -7.50
C ALA A 122 1.80 -3.10 -9.02
N VAL A 123 0.73 -2.53 -9.58
CA VAL A 123 0.45 -2.59 -11.03
C VAL A 123 1.41 -1.69 -11.81
N VAL A 124 1.59 -0.43 -11.39
CA VAL A 124 2.40 0.54 -12.16
C VAL A 124 3.91 0.28 -12.07
N ASP A 125 4.37 -0.37 -10.99
CA ASP A 125 5.76 -0.79 -10.82
C ASP A 125 6.18 -1.88 -11.83
N GLY A 126 5.23 -2.48 -12.55
CA GLY A 126 5.54 -3.34 -13.71
C GLY A 126 6.07 -2.57 -14.93
N PHE A 127 5.84 -1.25 -15.00
CA PHE A 127 6.19 -0.42 -16.16
C PHE A 127 7.51 0.33 -16.04
N ARG A 128 8.21 0.24 -14.91
CA ARG A 128 9.50 0.94 -14.74
C ARG A 128 10.65 0.20 -15.43
N SER A 129 11.57 0.96 -16.00
CA SER A 129 12.84 0.51 -16.61
C SER A 129 14.07 0.79 -15.77
N ALA A 130 13.96 1.55 -14.68
CA ALA A 130 15.10 1.87 -13.84
C ALA A 130 14.75 1.82 -12.35
N SER A 131 15.77 1.72 -11.51
CA SER A 131 15.67 1.87 -10.07
C SER A 131 16.87 2.65 -9.55
N PHE A 132 16.62 3.58 -8.63
CA PHE A 132 17.70 4.32 -7.97
C PHE A 132 18.46 3.41 -6.99
N ASN A 133 19.79 3.50 -7.03
CA ASN A 133 20.71 2.79 -6.15
C ASN A 133 21.43 3.81 -5.26
N GLY A 134 21.04 3.86 -3.98
CA GLY A 134 21.60 4.80 -3.02
C GLY A 134 23.06 4.56 -2.65
N MET A 135 23.63 3.38 -2.95
CA MET A 135 25.04 3.09 -2.67
C MET A 135 25.97 3.71 -3.73
N THR A 136 25.51 3.78 -4.97
CA THR A 136 26.28 4.34 -6.10
C THR A 136 25.81 5.73 -6.52
N ASP A 137 24.73 6.24 -5.91
CA ASP A 137 24.07 7.49 -6.27
C ASP A 137 23.69 7.55 -7.76
N SER A 138 23.26 6.42 -8.32
CA SER A 138 22.97 6.25 -9.75
C SER A 138 21.70 5.45 -10.00
N TYR A 139 21.20 5.46 -11.24
CA TYR A 139 20.10 4.61 -11.68
C TYR A 139 20.61 3.33 -12.33
N ASP A 140 20.14 2.20 -11.81
CA ASP A 140 20.37 0.89 -12.41
C ASP A 140 19.22 0.57 -13.37
N THR A 141 19.56 0.06 -14.56
CA THR A 141 18.56 -0.40 -15.53
C THR A 141 17.95 -1.71 -15.04
N LEU A 142 16.62 -1.76 -14.99
CA LEU A 142 15.87 -2.97 -14.67
C LEU A 142 15.84 -3.92 -15.87
N PRO A 143 15.79 -5.24 -15.64
CA PRO A 143 15.74 -6.22 -16.72
C PRO A 143 14.48 -6.04 -17.57
N ASP A 144 14.63 -6.31 -18.87
CA ASP A 144 13.50 -6.41 -19.79
C ASP A 144 12.52 -7.48 -19.31
N ARG A 145 11.23 -7.29 -19.57
CA ARG A 145 10.17 -8.13 -19.01
C ARG A 145 9.53 -9.00 -20.08
N LEU A 146 9.29 -10.27 -19.78
CA LEU A 146 8.45 -11.14 -20.61
C LEU A 146 6.98 -10.79 -20.40
N VAL A 147 6.30 -10.31 -21.45
CA VAL A 147 4.89 -9.93 -21.41
C VAL A 147 4.12 -10.79 -22.41
N ALA A 148 3.13 -11.54 -21.91
CA ALA A 148 2.18 -12.24 -22.75
C ALA A 148 1.17 -11.24 -23.33
N ILE A 149 1.38 -10.85 -24.58
CA ILE A 149 0.54 -9.89 -25.29
C ILE A 149 -0.82 -10.50 -25.63
N SER A 150 -0.88 -11.79 -25.97
CA SER A 150 -2.10 -12.57 -26.22
C SER A 150 -1.95 -14.01 -25.71
N THR A 151 -3.06 -14.74 -25.59
CA THR A 151 -3.03 -16.16 -25.15
C THR A 151 -2.47 -17.11 -26.19
N ASP A 152 -2.50 -16.69 -27.45
CA ASP A 152 -2.27 -17.56 -28.60
C ASP A 152 -0.88 -17.32 -29.20
N GLN A 153 -0.11 -16.39 -28.63
CA GLN A 153 1.24 -16.06 -29.05
C GLN A 153 2.23 -16.20 -27.90
N LEU A 154 3.49 -16.47 -28.26
CA LEU A 154 4.58 -16.52 -27.31
C LEU A 154 4.76 -15.16 -26.62
N PRO A 155 5.16 -15.13 -25.34
CA PRO A 155 5.48 -13.88 -24.65
C PRO A 155 6.62 -13.14 -25.35
N GLU A 156 6.50 -11.82 -25.42
CA GLU A 156 7.53 -10.95 -26.00
C GLU A 156 8.38 -10.31 -24.89
N MET A 157 9.66 -10.08 -25.19
CA MET A 157 10.52 -9.26 -24.34
C MET A 157 10.15 -7.79 -24.54
N VAL A 158 9.81 -7.10 -23.46
CA VAL A 158 9.36 -5.71 -23.48
C VAL A 158 10.25 -4.84 -22.60
N ARG A 159 10.65 -3.69 -23.14
CA ARG A 159 11.24 -2.58 -22.38
C ARG A 159 10.30 -1.38 -22.42
N TYR A 160 9.83 -0.96 -21.26
CA TYR A 160 9.08 0.29 -21.11
C TYR A 160 10.03 1.47 -21.00
N GLY A 161 9.62 2.65 -21.45
CA GLY A 161 10.47 3.85 -21.51
C GLY A 161 10.32 4.76 -20.30
N CYS A 162 9.96 4.22 -19.13
CA CYS A 162 9.67 5.02 -17.94
C CYS A 162 10.61 4.64 -16.80
N ASP A 163 11.41 5.59 -16.31
CA ASP A 163 12.36 5.33 -15.23
C ASP A 163 11.68 5.25 -13.87
N GLY A 164 10.61 6.03 -13.67
CA GLY A 164 9.90 6.11 -12.41
C GLY A 164 8.44 6.53 -12.55
N VAL A 165 7.60 5.98 -11.67
CA VAL A 165 6.18 6.31 -11.59
C VAL A 165 5.86 6.86 -10.21
N ASN A 166 5.33 8.09 -10.16
CA ASN A 166 4.79 8.69 -8.95
C ASN A 166 3.28 8.44 -8.92
N VAL A 167 2.81 7.87 -7.81
CA VAL A 167 1.38 7.64 -7.56
C VAL A 167 0.90 8.62 -6.51
N GLU A 168 -0.26 9.24 -6.74
CA GLU A 168 -0.87 10.15 -5.79
C GLU A 168 -2.37 9.89 -5.72
N ARG A 169 -2.87 9.58 -4.53
CA ARG A 169 -4.30 9.38 -4.27
C ARG A 169 -4.86 10.58 -3.53
N HIS A 170 -5.87 11.21 -4.10
CA HIS A 170 -6.64 12.26 -3.45
C HIS A 170 -7.91 11.67 -2.82
N TYR A 171 -8.40 12.32 -1.77
CA TYR A 171 -9.57 11.87 -1.02
C TYR A 171 -10.67 12.92 -1.09
N SER A 172 -11.90 12.49 -1.41
CA SER A 172 -13.06 13.36 -1.31
C SER A 172 -13.42 13.63 0.16
N PRO A 173 -14.09 14.77 0.45
CA PRO A 173 -14.59 15.02 1.81
C PRO A 173 -15.48 13.88 2.31
N ALA A 174 -16.37 13.35 1.46
CA ALA A 174 -17.25 12.23 1.83
C ALA A 174 -16.47 10.98 2.28
N ALA A 175 -15.38 10.64 1.60
CA ALA A 175 -14.50 9.54 1.99
C ALA A 175 -13.81 9.82 3.33
N VAL A 176 -13.23 11.01 3.49
CA VAL A 176 -12.59 11.44 4.75
C VAL A 176 -13.57 11.33 5.92
N GLN A 177 -14.78 11.85 5.75
CA GLN A 177 -15.82 11.86 6.78
C GLN A 177 -16.32 10.47 7.14
N THR A 178 -16.44 9.59 6.14
CA THR A 178 -16.87 8.20 6.36
C THR A 178 -15.81 7.42 7.11
N VAL A 179 -14.57 7.47 6.64
CA VAL A 179 -13.45 6.78 7.30
C VAL A 179 -13.18 7.34 8.69
N THR A 180 -13.32 8.64 8.89
CA THR A 180 -13.20 9.25 10.22
C THR A 180 -14.25 8.68 11.17
N ARG A 181 -15.52 8.60 10.74
CA ARG A 181 -16.59 8.02 11.58
C ARG A 181 -16.35 6.54 11.91
N GLU A 182 -15.88 5.76 10.94
CA GLU A 182 -15.50 4.36 11.17
C GLU A 182 -14.36 4.26 12.19
N LEU A 183 -13.30 5.05 12.01
CA LEU A 183 -12.15 5.05 12.91
C LEU A 183 -12.53 5.49 14.33
N LEU A 184 -13.41 6.48 14.47
CA LEU A 184 -13.91 6.90 15.78
C LEU A 184 -14.76 5.82 16.44
N ALA A 185 -15.57 5.08 15.68
CA ALA A 185 -16.36 3.97 16.19
C ALA A 185 -15.50 2.77 16.63
N ASP A 186 -14.37 2.55 15.97
CA ASP A 186 -13.42 1.48 16.32
C ASP A 186 -12.53 1.84 17.53
N ASN A 187 -12.46 3.12 17.92
CA ASN A 187 -11.52 3.61 18.93
C ASN A 187 -12.17 4.63 19.87
N ASP A 188 -12.76 4.17 20.99
CA ASP A 188 -13.43 5.02 21.98
C ASP A 188 -12.56 6.18 22.47
N HIS A 189 -11.28 5.93 22.74
CA HIS A 189 -10.35 6.97 23.20
C HIS A 189 -10.13 8.09 22.17
N LEU A 190 -10.13 7.75 20.88
CA LEU A 190 -10.01 8.73 19.80
C LEU A 190 -11.31 9.52 19.64
N ALA A 191 -12.46 8.86 19.84
CA ALA A 191 -13.77 9.50 19.86
C ALA A 191 -13.90 10.51 21.00
N GLU A 192 -13.42 10.17 22.20
CA GLU A 192 -13.35 11.08 23.34
C GLU A 192 -12.45 12.29 23.03
N LEU A 193 -11.27 12.06 22.45
CA LEU A 193 -10.32 13.12 22.10
C LEU A 193 -10.88 14.09 21.05
N LEU A 194 -11.67 13.57 20.11
CA LEU A 194 -12.25 14.34 19.00
C LEU A 194 -13.74 14.68 19.22
N ALA A 195 -14.27 14.57 20.44
CA ALA A 195 -15.70 14.78 20.71
C ALA A 195 -16.21 16.19 20.34
N ALA A 196 -15.33 17.20 20.38
CA ALA A 196 -15.67 18.59 20.03
C ALA A 196 -15.55 18.89 18.52
N VAL A 197 -15.11 17.92 17.72
CA VAL A 197 -14.83 18.10 16.30
C VAL A 197 -16.07 17.82 15.46
N ASP A 198 -16.45 18.78 14.62
CA ASP A 198 -17.49 18.56 13.61
C ASP A 198 -16.90 17.83 12.39
N VAL A 199 -17.10 16.51 12.38
CA VAL A 199 -16.65 15.63 11.29
C VAL A 199 -17.25 16.04 9.95
N THR A 200 -18.46 16.63 9.88
CA THR A 200 -19.12 16.95 8.61
C THR A 200 -18.40 18.05 7.81
N THR A 201 -17.56 18.84 8.48
CA THR A 201 -16.75 19.89 7.86
C THR A 201 -15.34 19.43 7.48
N LEU A 202 -15.04 18.15 7.71
CA LEU A 202 -13.71 17.60 7.53
C LEU A 202 -13.43 17.29 6.06
N ASP A 203 -12.27 17.73 5.61
CA ASP A 203 -11.66 17.36 4.34
C ASP A 203 -10.20 16.96 4.57
N TYR A 204 -9.53 16.44 3.54
CA TYR A 204 -8.17 15.93 3.67
C TYR A 204 -7.15 17.02 4.08
N ASN A 205 -7.34 18.26 3.63
CA ASN A 205 -6.43 19.36 3.95
C ASN A 205 -6.55 19.78 5.43
N ARG A 206 -7.77 19.73 5.97
CA ARG A 206 -8.05 20.00 7.38
C ARG A 206 -7.44 18.96 8.33
N LEU A 207 -7.20 17.73 7.89
CA LEU A 207 -6.48 16.74 8.69
C LEU A 207 -5.05 17.19 9.04
N HIS A 208 -4.40 17.90 8.12
CA HIS A 208 -3.01 18.32 8.26
C HIS A 208 -2.87 19.77 8.76
N SER A 209 -3.95 20.36 9.26
CA SER A 209 -3.94 21.75 9.73
C SER A 209 -4.76 21.96 11.01
N GLY A 210 -4.45 23.02 11.74
CA GLY A 210 -5.22 23.45 12.91
C GLY A 210 -5.17 22.43 14.05
N GLN A 211 -6.35 22.10 14.59
CA GLN A 211 -6.46 21.32 15.83
C GLN A 211 -6.00 19.86 15.66
N PHE A 212 -6.14 19.24 14.48
CA PHE A 212 -5.85 17.81 14.28
C PHE A 212 -4.36 17.46 14.33
N CYS A 213 -3.48 18.38 13.91
CA CYS A 213 -2.04 18.17 14.01
C CYS A 213 -1.49 18.47 15.41
N LEU A 214 -2.28 19.11 16.28
CA LEU A 214 -1.90 19.48 17.65
C LEU A 214 -2.40 18.49 18.71
N LEU A 215 -3.38 17.65 18.35
CA LEU A 215 -3.91 16.61 19.23
C LEU A 215 -3.00 15.39 19.17
N ALA A 216 -2.00 15.39 20.06
CA ALA A 216 -1.08 14.30 20.22
C ALA A 216 -1.80 13.02 20.66
N LEU A 217 -1.48 11.91 19.99
CA LEU A 217 -1.96 10.60 20.40
C LEU A 217 -0.97 9.99 21.40
N PRO A 218 -1.46 9.39 22.49
CA PRO A 218 -0.59 8.72 23.44
C PRO A 218 0.08 7.50 22.77
N GLU A 219 1.42 7.43 22.86
CA GLU A 219 2.26 6.45 22.15
C GLU A 219 1.95 4.98 22.49
N ASP A 220 1.28 4.72 23.61
CA ASP A 220 1.01 3.39 24.16
C ASP A 220 -0.32 2.78 23.73
N ARG A 221 -1.14 3.50 22.96
CA ARG A 221 -2.46 3.02 22.51
C ARG A 221 -2.43 2.60 21.06
N GLY A 222 -2.61 1.29 20.83
CA GLY A 222 -2.82 0.75 19.50
C GLY A 222 -4.12 1.30 18.90
N LEU A 223 -4.06 1.74 17.66
CA LEU A 223 -5.23 2.13 16.89
C LEU A 223 -5.69 0.97 16.03
N THR A 224 -6.99 0.80 15.88
CA THR A 224 -7.56 -0.19 14.97
C THR A 224 -8.46 0.46 13.93
N HIS A 225 -8.52 -0.08 12.73
CA HIS A 225 -9.46 0.35 11.68
C HIS A 225 -9.94 -0.88 10.92
N ARG A 226 -11.26 -1.11 10.92
CA ARG A 226 -11.90 -2.30 10.33
C ARG A 226 -11.32 -3.62 10.85
N GLY A 227 -10.96 -3.64 12.13
CA GLY A 227 -10.37 -4.81 12.81
C GLY A 227 -8.88 -5.04 12.55
N GLU A 228 -8.23 -4.20 11.75
CA GLU A 228 -6.78 -4.25 11.53
C GLU A 228 -6.05 -3.24 12.41
N HIS A 229 -4.88 -3.61 12.93
CA HIS A 229 -4.05 -2.69 13.71
C HIS A 229 -3.35 -1.68 12.79
N ILE A 230 -3.52 -0.38 13.07
CA ILE A 230 -2.79 0.68 12.38
C ILE A 230 -1.43 0.82 13.05
N SER A 231 -0.35 0.65 12.29
CA SER A 231 1.02 0.81 12.80
C SER A 231 1.23 2.23 13.33
N THR A 232 1.42 2.35 14.66
CA THR A 232 1.55 3.63 15.37
C THR A 232 2.97 4.19 15.37
N TYR A 233 3.97 3.47 14.83
CA TYR A 233 5.40 3.85 14.88
C TYR A 233 5.74 5.23 14.28
N ARG A 234 4.81 5.88 13.57
CA ARG A 234 4.93 7.28 13.10
C ARG A 234 3.62 8.08 13.18
N ILE A 235 2.66 7.63 13.99
CA ILE A 235 1.37 8.30 14.14
C ILE A 235 1.40 9.08 15.44
N ASN A 236 1.74 10.36 15.34
CA ASN A 236 1.90 11.24 16.50
C ASN A 236 0.65 12.06 16.80
N ASP A 237 -0.24 12.20 15.82
CA ASP A 237 -1.41 13.07 15.89
C ASP A 237 -2.64 12.46 15.22
N ALA A 238 -3.82 12.96 15.60
CA ALA A 238 -5.10 12.47 15.10
C ALA A 238 -5.25 12.63 13.58
N GLY A 239 -4.70 13.69 12.98
CA GLY A 239 -4.70 13.90 11.54
C GLY A 239 -3.95 12.80 10.80
N THR A 240 -2.75 12.47 11.27
CA THR A 240 -1.93 11.38 10.75
C THR A 240 -2.61 10.02 10.92
N ALA A 241 -3.32 9.79 12.02
CA ALA A 241 -4.09 8.56 12.25
C ALA A 241 -5.21 8.38 11.21
N ILE A 242 -6.01 9.43 11.00
CA ILE A 242 -7.09 9.41 9.99
C ILE A 242 -6.50 9.23 8.59
N ALA A 243 -5.39 9.91 8.27
CA ALA A 243 -4.69 9.73 6.99
C ALA A 243 -4.16 8.30 6.80
N ALA A 244 -3.70 7.63 7.86
CA ALA A 244 -3.29 6.23 7.81
C ALA A 244 -4.49 5.30 7.56
N ALA A 245 -5.61 5.49 8.25
CA ALA A 245 -6.85 4.75 8.01
C ALA A 245 -7.34 4.91 6.56
N LEU A 246 -7.26 6.12 6.00
CA LEU A 246 -7.60 6.40 4.60
C LEU A 246 -6.74 5.61 3.61
N ARG A 247 -5.43 5.49 3.86
CA ARG A 247 -4.51 4.71 3.02
C ARG A 247 -4.82 3.21 3.04
N LEU A 248 -5.26 2.69 4.20
CA LEU A 248 -5.65 1.29 4.37
C LEU A 248 -7.05 1.00 3.81
N THR A 249 -7.86 2.02 3.57
CA THR A 249 -9.24 1.82 3.09
C THR A 249 -9.29 1.74 1.57
N ASP A 250 -9.84 0.63 1.05
CA ASP A 250 -10.29 0.56 -0.34
C ASP A 250 -11.61 1.34 -0.49
N LEU A 251 -11.59 2.38 -1.31
CA LEU A 251 -12.70 3.30 -1.56
C LEU A 251 -13.36 3.05 -2.93
N THR A 252 -13.09 1.92 -3.58
CA THR A 252 -13.71 1.56 -4.87
C THR A 252 -15.24 1.44 -4.78
N THR A 253 -15.77 1.05 -3.63
CA THR A 253 -17.22 0.94 -3.38
C THR A 253 -17.86 2.25 -2.92
N HIS A 254 -17.06 3.23 -2.49
CA HIS A 254 -17.54 4.52 -1.97
C HIS A 254 -17.77 5.56 -3.08
N THR A 255 -17.58 5.18 -4.35
CA THR A 255 -18.07 5.96 -5.50
C THR A 255 -19.60 5.90 -5.50
N THR A 256 -20.18 6.77 -4.68
CA THR A 256 -21.62 6.97 -4.62
C THR A 256 -22.04 7.66 -5.91
N ALA A 257 -23.15 7.17 -6.49
CA ALA A 257 -23.83 7.69 -7.67
C ALA A 257 -24.15 9.19 -7.58
#